data_AF-A0A318CTC5-F1
#
_entry.id   AF-A0A318CTC5-F1
#
_cell.length_a   1.000
_cell.length_b   1.000
_cell.length_c   1.000
_cell.angle_alpha   90.00
_cell.angle_beta   90.00
_cell.angle_gamma   90.00
#
_symmetry.space_group_name_H-M   'P 1'
#
loop_
_entity.id
_entity.type
_entity.pdbx_description
1 polymer ?
#
loop_
_entity_poly.entity_id
_entity_poly.type
_entity_poly.pdbx_seq_one_letter_code
_entity_poly.pdbx_strand_id
1 'polypeptide(L)'
;MNEHIAVSTDQGMDVYEIVLDAGFREKVARFYSAFKERIRQNRYATAMELNMASDLTLLLKYLSGRLPMSDFESDFGMRGTAPNMLGAFSECIGNVINTMARPIDAIKHQAKTVTVGTSRIIEKMEGLLFKALQDHGFSKNQLTNSNVLVLRRLQEVLAGIRGVTLYRVAGLNFLGEPVDDSTIHLIKKEGSAAALVSRVETDNRLRGTKRIIVKKANVFIGKGKRDNRSILVIPVMSAGTNIDYLVLFNVVFKKEVELQKKKDALGGKYHHIKYLVEETSLAWKDEYLDLLEIEQLFGMSAEKIAETIFSTESCADTKRR
;
A
#
# COMPACT_ATOMS: atom_id res chain seq x y z
N MET A 1 21.01 2.01 -7.55
CA MET A 1 19.89 2.20 -6.59
C MET A 1 19.73 3.67 -6.23
N ASN A 2 20.75 4.34 -5.68
CA ASN A 2 20.67 5.77 -5.35
C ASN A 2 20.31 6.67 -6.55
N GLU A 3 20.83 6.37 -7.74
CA GLU A 3 20.45 7.09 -8.96
C GLU A 3 18.98 6.89 -9.34
N HIS A 4 18.42 5.68 -9.15
CA HIS A 4 16.98 5.45 -9.38
C HIS A 4 16.14 6.20 -8.36
N ILE A 5 16.56 6.19 -7.09
CA ILE A 5 15.88 6.95 -6.03
C ILE A 5 15.92 8.45 -6.36
N ALA A 6 17.08 9.00 -6.71
CA ALA A 6 17.23 10.41 -7.07
C ALA A 6 16.39 10.80 -8.28
N VAL A 7 16.46 10.04 -9.38
CA VAL A 7 15.66 10.29 -10.58
C VAL A 7 14.16 10.17 -10.29
N SER A 8 13.73 9.18 -9.52
CA SER A 8 12.33 9.02 -9.14
C SER A 8 11.86 10.17 -8.23
N THR A 9 12.69 10.62 -7.30
CA THR A 9 12.38 11.79 -6.46
C THR A 9 12.32 13.08 -7.29
N ASP A 10 13.21 13.26 -8.27
CA ASP A 10 13.16 14.39 -9.22
C ASP A 10 11.92 14.35 -10.13
N GLN A 11 11.39 13.15 -10.39
CA GLN A 11 10.11 12.92 -11.06
C GLN A 11 8.89 13.07 -10.14
N GLY A 12 9.09 13.46 -8.88
CA GLY A 12 8.04 13.69 -7.89
C GLY A 12 7.46 12.42 -7.27
N MET A 13 8.09 11.25 -7.44
CA MET A 13 7.67 10.03 -6.76
C MET A 13 8.05 10.06 -5.28
N ASP A 14 7.09 9.67 -4.46
CA ASP A 14 7.25 9.49 -3.02
C ASP A 14 7.95 8.16 -2.70
N VAL A 15 8.53 8.08 -1.50
CA VAL A 15 9.26 6.92 -1.00
C VAL A 15 8.45 5.62 -1.07
N TYR A 16 7.14 5.69 -0.81
CA TYR A 16 6.27 4.52 -0.83
C TYR A 16 6.02 4.05 -2.28
N GLU A 17 6.02 4.96 -3.26
CA GLU A 17 5.96 4.60 -4.68
C GLU A 17 7.26 3.95 -5.14
N ILE A 18 8.41 4.50 -4.73
CA ILE A 18 9.73 3.96 -5.10
C ILE A 18 9.92 2.52 -4.62
N VAL A 19 9.56 2.18 -3.38
CA VAL A 19 9.72 0.82 -2.85
C VAL A 19 8.76 -0.19 -3.51
N LEU A 20 7.65 0.28 -4.07
CA LEU A 20 6.70 -0.56 -4.80
C LEU A 20 6.95 -0.59 -6.31
N ASP A 21 7.77 0.32 -6.84
CA ASP A 21 8.10 0.42 -8.26
C ASP A 21 8.79 -0.84 -8.77
N ALA A 22 8.33 -1.32 -9.94
CA ALA A 22 8.86 -2.51 -10.58
C ALA A 22 10.32 -2.30 -11.03
N GLY A 23 10.66 -1.11 -11.51
CA GLY A 23 12.01 -0.77 -11.94
C GLY A 23 13.01 -0.79 -10.77
N PHE A 24 12.61 -0.21 -9.64
CA PHE A 24 13.38 -0.25 -8.41
C PHE A 24 13.58 -1.69 -7.92
N ARG A 25 12.50 -2.47 -7.80
CA ARG A 25 12.54 -3.87 -7.33
C ARG A 25 13.41 -4.75 -8.22
N GLU A 26 13.34 -4.57 -9.53
CA GLU A 26 14.19 -5.28 -10.50
C GLU A 26 15.67 -4.92 -10.32
N LYS A 27 16.00 -3.64 -10.12
CA LYS A 27 17.38 -3.21 -9.83
C LYS A 27 17.91 -3.82 -8.52
N VAL A 28 17.08 -3.85 -7.47
CA VAL A 28 17.43 -4.50 -6.19
C VAL A 28 17.60 -6.01 -6.39
N ALA A 29 16.72 -6.66 -7.15
CA ALA A 29 16.78 -8.08 -7.44
C ALA A 29 18.05 -8.46 -8.20
N ARG A 30 18.49 -7.65 -9.17
CA ARG A 30 19.75 -7.84 -9.88
C ARG A 30 20.96 -7.71 -8.95
N PHE A 31 20.95 -6.69 -8.10
CA PHE A 31 22.01 -6.51 -7.11
C PHE A 31 22.06 -7.69 -6.13
N TYR A 32 20.92 -8.16 -5.66
CA TYR A 32 20.81 -9.37 -4.83
C TYR A 32 21.43 -10.60 -5.50
N SER A 33 21.11 -10.86 -6.77
CA SER A 33 21.66 -12.00 -7.52
C SER A 33 23.19 -11.90 -7.62
N ALA A 34 23.72 -10.73 -7.97
CA ALA A 34 25.17 -10.49 -8.03
C ALA A 34 25.84 -10.65 -6.66
N PHE A 35 25.22 -10.14 -5.60
CA PHE A 35 25.71 -10.27 -4.23
C PHE A 35 25.77 -11.73 -3.78
N LYS A 36 24.70 -12.51 -4.00
CA LYS A 36 24.65 -13.93 -3.66
C LYS A 36 25.67 -14.76 -4.45
N GLU A 37 25.90 -14.42 -5.71
CA GLU A 37 26.92 -15.09 -6.52
C GLU A 37 28.32 -14.85 -5.97
N ARG A 38 28.64 -13.62 -5.56
CA ARG A 38 29.93 -13.31 -4.92
C ARG A 38 30.10 -13.99 -3.56
N ILE A 39 29.03 -14.14 -2.78
CA ILE A 39 29.06 -14.95 -1.54
C ILE A 39 29.41 -16.41 -1.87
N ARG A 40 28.76 -17.02 -2.88
CA ARG A 40 29.03 -18.42 -3.28
C ARG A 40 30.47 -18.64 -3.73
N GLN A 41 31.06 -17.62 -4.35
CA GLN A 41 32.46 -17.62 -4.75
C GLN A 41 33.43 -17.31 -3.60
N ASN A 42 32.96 -17.26 -2.36
CA ASN A 42 33.73 -16.94 -1.15
C ASN A 42 34.49 -15.59 -1.21
N ARG A 43 34.05 -14.64 -2.06
CA ARG A 43 34.75 -13.35 -2.26
C ARG A 43 34.70 -12.40 -1.07
N TYR A 44 33.85 -12.69 -0.07
CA TYR A 44 33.65 -11.87 1.13
C TYR A 44 34.04 -12.57 2.43
N ALA A 45 34.56 -13.80 2.36
CA ALA A 45 34.68 -14.73 3.49
C ALA A 45 35.51 -14.22 4.68
N THR A 46 36.41 -13.25 4.47
CA THR A 46 37.28 -12.67 5.51
C THR A 46 37.01 -11.20 5.80
N ALA A 47 36.16 -10.54 5.01
CA ALA A 47 35.98 -9.08 5.05
C ALA A 47 34.59 -8.63 5.52
N MET A 48 33.61 -9.52 5.55
CA MET A 48 32.22 -9.21 5.91
C MET A 48 31.79 -10.00 7.13
N GLU A 49 31.25 -9.31 8.14
CA GLU A 49 30.67 -9.93 9.32
C GLU A 49 29.41 -10.74 8.97
N LEU A 50 29.21 -11.88 9.64
CA LEU A 50 28.08 -12.79 9.40
C LEU A 50 26.72 -12.09 9.52
N ASN A 51 26.55 -11.26 10.55
CA ASN A 51 25.32 -10.51 10.79
C ASN A 51 25.04 -9.53 9.64
N MET A 52 26.04 -8.78 9.20
CA MET A 52 25.91 -7.86 8.06
C MET A 52 25.53 -8.58 6.76
N ALA A 53 26.11 -9.76 6.51
CA ALA A 53 25.76 -10.56 5.34
C ALA A 53 24.31 -11.07 5.39
N SER A 54 23.83 -11.46 6.57
CA SER A 54 22.45 -11.87 6.81
C SER A 54 21.48 -10.70 6.63
N ASP A 55 21.74 -9.58 7.31
CA ASP A 55 20.89 -8.38 7.29
C ASP A 55 20.79 -7.83 5.86
N LEU A 56 21.92 -7.68 5.17
CA LEU A 56 21.90 -7.22 3.78
C LEU A 56 21.12 -8.19 2.87
N THR A 57 21.23 -9.51 3.09
CA THR A 57 20.45 -10.50 2.34
C THR A 57 18.95 -10.31 2.56
N LEU A 58 18.51 -10.14 3.81
CA LEU A 58 17.11 -9.92 4.17
C LEU A 58 16.59 -8.59 3.61
N LEU A 59 17.32 -7.49 3.82
CA LEU A 59 16.96 -6.16 3.32
C LEU A 59 16.79 -6.15 1.80
N LEU A 60 17.67 -6.81 1.06
CA LEU A 60 17.53 -6.96 -0.39
C LEU A 60 16.31 -7.79 -0.79
N LYS A 61 15.96 -8.83 -0.03
CA LYS A 61 14.73 -9.61 -0.27
C LYS A 61 13.47 -8.79 0.02
N TYR A 62 13.45 -8.01 1.10
CA TYR A 62 12.34 -7.10 1.41
C TYR A 62 12.18 -6.00 0.35
N LEU A 63 13.26 -5.31 0.00
CA LEU A 63 13.24 -4.24 -1.01
C LEU A 63 12.95 -4.72 -2.44
N SER A 64 13.25 -5.98 -2.75
CA SER A 64 12.83 -6.61 -4.02
C SER A 64 11.39 -7.15 -3.98
N GLY A 65 10.70 -7.03 -2.85
CA GLY A 65 9.31 -7.48 -2.69
C GLY A 65 9.13 -9.00 -2.59
N ARG A 66 10.20 -9.75 -2.27
CA ARG A 66 10.17 -11.22 -2.15
C ARG A 66 9.70 -11.71 -0.78
N LEU A 67 9.79 -10.86 0.23
CA LEU A 67 9.32 -11.15 1.59
C LEU A 67 8.13 -10.24 1.94
N PRO A 68 7.16 -10.73 2.72
CA PRO A 68 6.06 -9.91 3.22
C PRO A 68 6.59 -8.78 4.10
N MET A 69 6.25 -7.52 3.79
CA MET A 69 6.70 -6.35 4.57
C MET A 69 6.26 -6.39 6.04
N SER A 70 5.24 -7.19 6.34
CA SER A 70 4.75 -7.43 7.68
C SER A 70 5.81 -8.08 8.57
N ASP A 71 6.66 -8.95 8.01
CA ASP A 71 7.67 -9.73 8.73
C ASP A 71 8.93 -8.90 9.04
N PHE A 72 9.02 -7.69 8.48
CA PHE A 72 10.15 -6.79 8.68
C PHE A 72 10.34 -6.41 10.16
N GLU A 73 9.24 -6.30 10.92
CA GLU A 73 9.30 -5.95 12.35
C GLU A 73 9.94 -7.05 13.19
N SER A 74 9.73 -8.33 12.86
CA SER A 74 10.40 -9.43 13.55
C SER A 74 11.89 -9.52 13.23
N ASP A 75 12.29 -9.15 12.01
CA ASP A 75 13.70 -9.23 11.60
C ASP A 75 14.54 -8.03 12.07
N PHE A 76 13.96 -6.82 12.10
CA PHE A 76 14.71 -5.58 12.34
C PHE A 76 14.23 -4.75 13.54
N GLY A 77 13.22 -5.22 14.27
CA GLY A 77 12.68 -4.51 15.45
C GLY A 77 11.98 -3.19 15.14
N MET A 78 11.70 -2.90 13.87
CA MET A 78 11.01 -1.70 13.42
C MET A 78 10.02 -2.02 12.30
N ARG A 79 8.98 -1.21 12.12
CA ARG A 79 7.94 -1.47 11.12
C ARG A 79 8.48 -1.48 9.70
N GLY A 80 7.96 -2.37 8.84
CA GLY A 80 8.26 -2.47 7.40
C GLY A 80 7.69 -1.33 6.54
N THR A 81 7.74 -0.10 7.04
CA THR A 81 7.39 1.09 6.25
C THR A 81 8.49 1.39 5.24
N ALA A 82 8.13 1.98 4.10
CA ALA A 82 9.09 2.31 3.04
C ALA A 82 10.29 3.14 3.54
N PRO A 83 10.11 4.20 4.39
CA PRO A 83 11.23 4.93 4.98
C PRO A 83 12.14 4.08 5.87
N ASN A 84 11.57 3.21 6.71
CA ASN A 84 12.36 2.34 7.60
C ASN A 84 13.17 1.33 6.80
N MET A 85 12.58 0.73 5.77
CA MET A 85 13.25 -0.25 4.91
C MET A 85 14.43 0.36 4.17
N LEU A 86 14.25 1.55 3.57
CA LEU A 86 15.34 2.26 2.91
C LEU A 86 16.40 2.74 3.92
N GLY A 87 15.98 3.23 5.08
CA GLY A 87 16.88 3.65 6.16
C GLY A 87 17.79 2.52 6.62
N ALA A 88 17.22 1.36 6.96
CA ALA A 88 17.99 0.19 7.37
C ALA A 88 18.94 -0.29 6.27
N PHE A 89 18.49 -0.28 5.01
CA PHE A 89 19.35 -0.63 3.88
C PHE A 89 20.53 0.33 3.73
N SER A 90 20.28 1.64 3.79
CA SER A 90 21.33 2.66 3.68
C SER A 90 22.35 2.55 4.82
N GLU A 91 21.90 2.30 6.04
CA GLU A 91 22.78 2.08 7.19
C GLU A 91 23.60 0.79 7.04
N CYS A 92 22.93 -0.32 6.75
CA CYS A 92 23.57 -1.63 6.57
C CYS A 92 24.63 -1.60 5.46
N ILE A 93 24.30 -1.06 4.28
CA ILE A 93 25.25 -0.99 3.16
C ILE A 93 26.41 -0.05 3.46
N GLY A 94 26.18 1.05 4.18
CA GLY A 94 27.24 1.95 4.63
C GLY A 94 28.22 1.25 5.56
N ASN A 95 27.71 0.49 6.52
CA ASN A 95 28.53 -0.31 7.44
C ASN A 95 29.31 -1.41 6.72
N VAL A 96 28.69 -2.08 5.75
CA VAL A 96 29.34 -3.09 4.89
C VAL A 96 30.48 -2.47 4.07
N ILE A 97 30.24 -1.33 3.41
CA ILE A 97 31.26 -0.62 2.63
C ILE A 97 32.42 -0.21 3.53
N ASN A 98 32.13 0.42 4.67
CA ASN A 98 33.16 0.88 5.60
C ASN A 98 34.01 -0.29 6.12
N THR A 99 33.39 -1.42 6.47
CA THR A 99 34.10 -2.60 6.97
C THR A 99 34.98 -3.22 5.90
N MET A 100 34.49 -3.33 4.66
CA MET A 100 35.26 -3.87 3.55
C MET A 100 36.34 -2.91 3.03
N ALA A 101 36.22 -1.60 3.29
CA ALA A 101 37.20 -0.59 2.88
C ALA A 101 38.35 -0.43 3.89
N ARG A 102 38.16 -0.76 5.19
CA ARG A 102 39.18 -0.67 6.24
C ARG A 102 40.53 -1.33 5.88
N PRO A 103 40.58 -2.53 5.26
CA PRO A 103 41.86 -3.16 4.89
C PRO A 103 42.63 -2.39 3.81
N ILE A 104 41.93 -1.62 2.97
CA ILE A 104 42.52 -0.79 1.91
C ILE A 104 43.04 0.53 2.48
N ASP A 105 42.30 1.13 3.43
CA ASP A 105 42.68 2.39 4.09
C ASP A 105 43.84 2.25 5.08
N ALA A 106 44.05 1.08 5.69
CA ALA A 106 45.25 0.83 6.51
C ALA A 106 46.58 0.91 5.71
N ILE A 107 46.51 0.88 4.36
CA ILE A 107 47.66 0.95 3.45
C ILE A 107 47.91 2.38 2.92
N LYS A 108 46.96 3.31 3.10
CA LYS A 108 47.10 4.72 2.67
C LYS A 108 46.78 5.64 3.84
N HIS A 109 47.76 6.39 4.33
CA HIS A 109 47.53 7.43 5.33
C HIS A 109 46.35 8.37 4.97
N GLN A 110 45.44 8.55 5.93
CA GLN A 110 44.33 9.51 6.04
C GLN A 110 43.38 9.65 4.83
N ALA A 111 42.33 8.82 4.79
CA ALA A 111 41.11 9.17 4.07
C ALA A 111 40.19 10.02 4.97
N LYS A 112 39.93 11.26 4.55
CA LYS A 112 38.91 12.14 5.16
C LYS A 112 37.54 11.47 5.08
N THR A 113 36.87 11.34 6.22
CA THR A 113 35.47 10.93 6.31
C THR A 113 34.59 11.91 5.54
N VAL A 114 34.11 11.49 4.37
CA VAL A 114 32.99 12.14 3.68
C VAL A 114 31.72 11.54 4.27
N THR A 115 31.11 12.23 5.24
CA THR A 115 29.73 11.96 5.65
C THR A 115 28.83 12.21 4.44
N VAL A 116 28.45 11.13 3.75
CA VAL A 116 27.28 11.19 2.87
C VAL A 116 26.09 11.49 3.76
N GLY A 117 25.55 12.71 3.62
CA GLY A 117 24.34 13.12 4.29
C GLY A 117 23.26 12.11 3.96
N THR A 118 22.83 11.33 4.94
CA THR A 118 21.58 10.58 4.86
C THR A 118 20.48 11.62 4.92
N SER A 119 20.08 12.13 3.74
CA SER A 119 18.89 12.95 3.61
C SER A 119 17.75 12.16 4.24
N ARG A 120 17.35 12.59 5.43
CA ARG A 120 16.30 11.94 6.22
C ARG A 120 15.03 12.18 5.43
N ILE A 121 14.56 11.16 4.71
CA ILE A 121 13.39 11.29 3.86
C ILE A 121 12.16 11.33 4.75
N ILE A 122 11.89 12.50 5.32
CA ILE A 122 10.72 12.78 6.15
C ILE A 122 9.68 13.37 5.21
N GLU A 123 8.85 12.51 4.64
CA GLU A 123 7.72 12.97 3.85
C GLU A 123 6.49 13.17 4.74
N LYS A 124 5.98 14.41 4.77
CA LYS A 124 4.75 14.80 5.47
C LYS A 124 3.55 14.37 4.63
N MET A 125 3.08 13.15 4.85
CA MET A 125 1.81 12.68 4.32
C MET A 125 0.67 13.32 5.12
N GLU A 126 0.01 14.29 4.50
CA GLU A 126 -1.08 15.07 5.07
C GLU A 126 -2.39 14.85 4.27
N GLY A 127 -3.51 15.16 4.92
CA GLY A 127 -4.82 15.21 4.27
C GLY A 127 -5.95 14.61 5.09
N LEU A 128 -7.17 14.68 4.52
CA LEU A 128 -8.43 14.36 5.20
C LEU A 128 -8.43 12.96 5.82
N LEU A 129 -8.01 11.95 5.06
CA LEU A 129 -8.06 10.55 5.49
C LEU A 129 -7.03 10.26 6.57
N PHE A 130 -5.81 10.76 6.42
CA PHE A 130 -4.75 10.59 7.41
C PHE A 130 -5.04 11.33 8.71
N LYS A 131 -5.62 12.54 8.63
CA LYS A 131 -6.07 13.28 9.81
C LYS A 131 -7.19 12.53 10.52
N ALA A 132 -8.20 12.07 9.80
CA ALA A 132 -9.29 11.29 10.39
C ALA A 132 -8.79 9.98 11.05
N LEU A 133 -7.78 9.32 10.50
CA LEU A 133 -7.12 8.18 11.16
C LEU A 133 -6.42 8.58 12.45
N GLN A 134 -5.66 9.69 12.43
CA GLN A 134 -4.96 10.21 13.61
C GLN A 134 -5.94 10.63 14.73
N ASP A 135 -7.06 11.25 14.38
CA ASP A 135 -8.14 11.62 15.32
C ASP A 135 -8.75 10.38 16.02
N HIS A 136 -8.52 9.18 15.47
CA HIS A 136 -8.92 7.90 16.06
C HIS A 136 -7.75 7.09 16.62
N GLY A 137 -6.58 7.72 16.79
CA GLY A 137 -5.40 7.11 17.40
C GLY A 137 -4.58 6.21 16.46
N PHE A 138 -4.82 6.27 15.15
CA PHE A 138 -4.09 5.47 14.17
C PHE A 138 -3.10 6.31 13.36
N SER A 139 -1.89 5.80 13.22
CA SER A 139 -0.84 6.41 12.40
C SER A 139 -0.67 5.69 11.07
N LYS A 140 -0.02 6.34 10.09
CA LYS A 140 0.30 5.74 8.79
C LYS A 140 1.21 4.49 8.90
N ASN A 141 1.99 4.38 9.98
CA ASN A 141 2.89 3.24 10.20
C ASN A 141 2.13 1.94 10.50
N GLN A 142 0.83 2.05 10.77
CA GLN A 142 -0.08 0.93 11.00
C GLN A 142 -0.79 0.47 9.73
N LEU A 143 -0.39 1.02 8.58
CA LEU A 143 -0.93 0.69 7.27
C LEU A 143 0.16 0.03 6.41
N THR A 144 -0.24 -0.80 5.46
CA THR A 144 0.69 -1.31 4.45
C THR A 144 1.13 -0.17 3.52
N ASN A 145 2.34 -0.25 2.95
CA ASN A 145 2.83 0.77 2.02
C ASN A 145 1.87 0.97 0.83
N SER A 146 1.22 -0.10 0.37
CA SER A 146 0.20 -0.02 -0.69
C SER A 146 -1.05 0.75 -0.23
N ASN A 147 -1.55 0.49 0.98
CA ASN A 147 -2.71 1.20 1.51
C ASN A 147 -2.42 2.69 1.72
N VAL A 148 -1.21 3.05 2.13
CA VAL A 148 -0.79 4.45 2.24
C VAL A 148 -0.95 5.17 0.90
N LEU A 149 -0.47 4.58 -0.20
CA LEU A 149 -0.63 5.16 -1.54
C LEU A 149 -2.09 5.23 -1.99
N VAL A 150 -2.86 4.16 -1.75
CA VAL A 150 -4.30 4.14 -2.09
C VAL A 150 -5.03 5.26 -1.37
N LEU A 151 -4.80 5.43 -0.06
CA LEU A 151 -5.43 6.52 0.70
C LEU A 151 -5.01 7.88 0.14
N ARG A 152 -3.73 8.09 -0.16
CA ARG A 152 -3.24 9.35 -0.75
C ARG A 152 -3.98 9.69 -2.04
N ARG A 153 -4.10 8.74 -2.97
CA ARG A 153 -4.78 8.94 -4.26
C ARG A 153 -6.29 9.14 -4.08
N LEU A 154 -6.90 8.44 -3.12
CA LEU A 154 -8.33 8.61 -2.83
C LEU A 154 -8.67 10.01 -2.30
N GLN A 155 -7.74 10.73 -1.66
CA GLN A 155 -8.01 12.10 -1.21
C GLN A 155 -8.37 13.04 -2.37
N GLU A 156 -7.87 12.78 -3.58
CA GLU A 156 -8.15 13.59 -4.76
C GLU A 156 -9.61 13.46 -5.24
N VAL A 157 -10.28 12.33 -4.94
CA VAL A 157 -11.67 12.06 -5.35
C VAL A 157 -12.70 12.30 -4.23
N LEU A 158 -12.25 12.44 -2.98
CA LEU A 158 -13.12 12.61 -1.82
C LEU A 158 -13.34 14.08 -1.48
N ALA A 159 -14.60 14.43 -1.21
CA ALA A 159 -15.02 15.75 -0.73
C ALA A 159 -15.09 15.82 0.81
N GLY A 160 -15.33 14.70 1.50
CA GLY A 160 -15.49 14.70 2.96
C GLY A 160 -15.80 13.34 3.57
N ILE A 161 -15.80 13.28 4.90
CA ILE A 161 -16.20 12.13 5.72
C ILE A 161 -17.42 12.54 6.55
N ARG A 162 -18.53 11.81 6.41
CA ARG A 162 -19.78 12.06 7.14
C ARG A 162 -19.92 11.26 8.42
N GLY A 163 -19.08 10.27 8.65
CA GLY A 163 -19.19 9.41 9.83
C GLY A 163 -18.14 8.32 9.82
N VAL A 164 -17.90 7.76 11.01
CA VAL A 164 -16.87 6.77 11.23
C VAL A 164 -17.43 5.61 12.03
N THR A 165 -16.98 4.40 11.73
CA THR A 165 -17.20 3.23 12.56
C THR A 165 -15.90 2.49 12.75
N LEU A 166 -15.50 2.31 14.00
CA LEU A 166 -14.30 1.59 14.39
C LEU A 166 -14.65 0.19 14.85
N TYR A 167 -13.99 -0.80 14.28
CA TYR A 167 -14.10 -2.19 14.68
C TYR A 167 -12.75 -2.74 15.14
N ARG A 168 -12.81 -3.69 16.08
CA ARG A 168 -11.67 -4.53 16.47
C ARG A 168 -11.90 -5.95 15.97
N VAL A 169 -10.87 -6.55 15.41
CA VAL A 169 -10.85 -7.93 14.91
C VAL A 169 -10.09 -8.81 15.91
N ALA A 170 -10.55 -10.05 16.08
CA ALA A 170 -9.93 -11.02 16.98
C ALA A 170 -10.05 -12.45 16.43
N GLY A 171 -9.23 -13.35 16.99
CA GLY A 171 -9.22 -14.77 16.60
C GLY A 171 -8.65 -15.01 15.20
N LEU A 172 -7.53 -14.36 14.86
CA LEU A 172 -6.76 -14.65 13.65
C LEU A 172 -5.76 -15.77 13.93
N ASN A 173 -5.35 -16.52 12.90
CA ASN A 173 -4.30 -17.53 13.05
C ASN A 173 -2.90 -16.87 13.17
N PHE A 174 -1.85 -17.66 13.36
CA PHE A 174 -0.46 -17.16 13.47
C PHE A 174 0.06 -16.44 12.22
N LEU A 175 -0.62 -16.59 11.08
CA LEU A 175 -0.31 -15.90 9.83
C LEU A 175 -1.14 -14.61 9.67
N GLY A 176 -1.94 -14.25 10.66
CA GLY A 176 -2.83 -13.08 10.61
C GLY A 176 -4.05 -13.26 9.72
N GLU A 177 -4.38 -14.49 9.31
CA GLU A 177 -5.52 -14.77 8.46
C GLU A 177 -6.79 -15.08 9.28
N PRO A 178 -7.98 -14.71 8.78
CA PRO A 178 -9.22 -15.01 9.44
C PRO A 178 -9.64 -16.48 9.27
N VAL A 179 -9.96 -17.12 10.39
CA VAL A 179 -10.52 -18.46 10.56
C VAL A 179 -12.02 -18.39 10.88
N ASP A 180 -12.72 -19.53 10.94
CA ASP A 180 -14.19 -19.58 10.99
C ASP A 180 -14.83 -19.07 12.28
N ASP A 181 -14.05 -19.07 13.35
CA ASP A 181 -14.31 -18.53 14.67
C ASP A 181 -13.77 -17.10 14.87
N SER A 182 -13.11 -16.51 13.85
CA SER A 182 -12.70 -15.10 13.92
C SER A 182 -13.90 -14.19 14.17
N THR A 183 -13.70 -13.21 15.05
CA THR A 183 -14.74 -12.28 15.50
C THR A 183 -14.39 -10.85 15.15
N ILE A 184 -15.42 -10.00 15.17
CA ILE A 184 -15.33 -8.56 15.00
C ILE A 184 -16.21 -7.90 16.05
N HIS A 185 -15.70 -6.84 16.67
CA HIS A 185 -16.37 -6.11 17.73
C HIS A 185 -16.46 -4.64 17.37
N LEU A 186 -17.60 -4.02 17.66
CA LEU A 186 -17.76 -2.59 17.51
C LEU A 186 -17.08 -1.86 18.67
N ILE A 187 -16.21 -0.90 18.35
CA ILE A 187 -15.54 -0.05 19.35
C ILE A 187 -16.20 1.32 19.41
N LYS A 188 -16.50 1.93 18.26
CA LYS A 188 -17.01 3.31 18.20
C LYS A 188 -17.84 3.57 16.94
N LYS A 189 -18.85 4.44 17.04
CA LYS A 189 -19.62 5.01 15.91
C LYS A 189 -19.75 6.52 16.10
N GLU A 190 -19.52 7.28 15.03
CA GLU A 190 -19.62 8.74 15.06
C GLU A 190 -20.25 9.30 13.79
N GLY A 191 -20.80 10.51 13.91
CA GLY A 191 -21.49 11.21 12.82
C GLY A 191 -22.68 10.43 12.29
N SER A 192 -22.82 10.38 10.97
CA SER A 192 -23.90 9.64 10.28
C SER A 192 -23.96 8.15 10.60
N ALA A 193 -22.92 7.56 11.21
CA ALA A 193 -22.91 6.16 11.62
C ALA A 193 -23.51 5.93 13.02
N ALA A 194 -23.65 6.97 13.86
CA ALA A 194 -24.09 6.83 15.25
C ALA A 194 -25.50 6.24 15.39
N ALA A 195 -26.42 6.62 14.50
CA ALA A 195 -27.81 6.14 14.52
C ALA A 195 -28.02 4.76 13.86
N LEU A 196 -26.96 4.13 13.34
CA LEU A 196 -27.10 2.86 12.60
C LEU A 196 -26.97 1.66 13.55
N VAL A 197 -27.89 0.70 13.42
CA VAL A 197 -27.76 -0.61 14.06
C VAL A 197 -26.74 -1.45 13.28
N SER A 198 -25.67 -1.89 13.95
CA SER A 198 -24.65 -2.72 13.32
C SER A 198 -25.02 -4.19 13.50
N ARG A 199 -24.90 -4.99 12.43
CA ARG A 199 -25.02 -6.46 12.53
C ARG A 199 -24.12 -7.03 13.63
N VAL A 200 -22.93 -6.42 13.79
CA VAL A 200 -21.90 -6.87 14.72
C VAL A 200 -22.37 -6.80 16.18
N GLU A 201 -23.38 -5.99 16.48
CA GLU A 201 -24.00 -5.91 17.81
C GLU A 201 -24.84 -7.16 18.13
N THR A 202 -25.30 -7.88 17.10
CA THR A 202 -26.11 -9.12 17.24
C THR A 202 -25.33 -10.40 16.88
N ASP A 203 -24.42 -10.32 15.91
CA ASP A 203 -23.62 -11.44 15.40
C ASP A 203 -22.20 -10.94 15.14
N ASN A 204 -21.30 -11.29 16.06
CA ASN A 204 -19.91 -10.85 16.05
C ASN A 204 -19.00 -11.69 15.13
N ARG A 205 -19.52 -12.64 14.36
CA ARG A 205 -18.69 -13.46 13.48
C ARG A 205 -18.13 -12.63 12.31
N LEU A 206 -16.83 -12.73 12.06
CA LEU A 206 -16.17 -12.04 10.95
C LEU A 206 -16.51 -12.71 9.62
N ARG A 207 -17.47 -12.12 8.88
CA ARG A 207 -17.99 -12.65 7.61
C ARG A 207 -18.12 -11.58 6.52
N GLY A 208 -18.25 -12.04 5.27
CA GLY A 208 -18.49 -11.20 4.10
C GLY A 208 -17.34 -10.24 3.80
N THR A 209 -17.66 -9.03 3.35
CA THR A 209 -16.67 -8.04 2.89
C THR A 209 -15.62 -7.72 3.96
N LYS A 210 -16.01 -7.63 5.24
CA LYS A 210 -15.05 -7.36 6.33
C LYS A 210 -14.02 -8.47 6.51
N ARG A 211 -14.43 -9.75 6.36
CA ARG A 211 -13.50 -10.89 6.36
C ARG A 211 -12.52 -10.82 5.18
N ILE A 212 -13.02 -10.47 3.99
CA ILE A 212 -12.19 -10.33 2.79
C ILE A 212 -11.15 -9.22 2.97
N ILE A 213 -11.53 -8.09 3.57
CA ILE A 213 -10.64 -6.97 3.84
C ILE A 213 -9.53 -7.37 4.81
N VAL A 214 -9.89 -8.06 5.91
CA VAL A 214 -8.90 -8.58 6.87
C VAL A 214 -7.93 -9.54 6.18
N LYS A 215 -8.44 -10.51 5.41
CA LYS A 215 -7.61 -11.48 4.71
C LYS A 215 -6.68 -10.86 3.67
N LYS A 216 -7.16 -9.89 2.89
CA LYS A 216 -6.39 -9.27 1.81
C LYS A 216 -5.51 -8.10 2.29
N ALA A 217 -5.75 -7.58 3.50
CA ALA A 217 -5.12 -6.38 4.04
C ALA A 217 -5.15 -5.17 3.09
N ASN A 218 -6.16 -5.08 2.23
CA ASN A 218 -6.32 -4.02 1.24
C ASN A 218 -7.46 -3.07 1.62
N VAL A 219 -7.25 -1.78 1.39
CA VAL A 219 -8.31 -0.78 1.47
C VAL A 219 -9.46 -1.15 0.54
N PHE A 220 -10.69 -1.04 1.03
CA PHE A 220 -11.91 -1.28 0.25
C PHE A 220 -12.71 0.00 0.11
N ILE A 221 -13.12 0.32 -1.11
CA ILE A 221 -14.07 1.39 -1.40
C ILE A 221 -15.27 0.79 -2.14
N GLY A 222 -16.48 1.17 -1.77
CA GLY A 222 -17.69 0.62 -2.36
C GLY A 222 -18.98 1.13 -1.72
N LYS A 223 -20.11 0.53 -2.08
CA LYS A 223 -21.40 0.81 -1.45
C LYS A 223 -21.71 -0.19 -0.33
N GLY A 224 -22.26 0.31 0.78
CA GLY A 224 -22.75 -0.52 1.87
C GLY A 224 -23.96 -1.34 1.43
N LYS A 225 -23.93 -2.66 1.62
CA LYS A 225 -25.00 -3.57 1.15
C LYS A 225 -26.37 -3.33 1.81
N ARG A 226 -26.42 -2.68 2.98
CA ARG A 226 -27.66 -2.47 3.75
C ARG A 226 -28.21 -1.05 3.64
N ASP A 227 -27.32 -0.06 3.51
CA ASP A 227 -27.65 1.35 3.60
C ASP A 227 -27.31 2.13 2.32
N ASN A 228 -26.76 1.46 1.30
CA ASN A 228 -26.34 2.03 0.02
C ASN A 228 -25.42 3.26 0.13
N ARG A 229 -24.72 3.41 1.26
CA ARG A 229 -23.80 4.53 1.50
C ARG A 229 -22.44 4.23 0.89
N SER A 230 -21.76 5.27 0.42
CA SER A 230 -20.38 5.18 -0.02
C SER A 230 -19.48 4.99 1.19
N ILE A 231 -18.80 3.85 1.26
CA ILE A 231 -17.95 3.48 2.38
C ILE A 231 -16.52 3.26 1.92
N LEU A 232 -15.58 3.67 2.76
CA LEU A 232 -14.17 3.36 2.68
C LEU A 232 -13.78 2.58 3.93
N VAL A 233 -13.26 1.38 3.78
CA VAL A 233 -12.82 0.53 4.89
C VAL A 233 -11.31 0.35 4.82
N ILE A 234 -10.65 0.75 5.90
CA ILE A 234 -9.20 0.79 6.02
C ILE A 234 -8.79 -0.28 7.05
N PRO A 235 -8.03 -1.31 6.62
CA PRO A 235 -7.44 -2.26 7.56
C PRO A 235 -6.22 -1.64 8.24
N VAL A 236 -6.17 -1.75 9.57
CA VAL A 236 -5.13 -1.14 10.40
C VAL A 236 -4.51 -2.18 11.33
N MET A 237 -3.18 -2.16 11.41
CA MET A 237 -2.36 -3.06 12.23
C MET A 237 -2.05 -2.42 13.59
N SER A 238 -2.13 -3.16 14.68
CA SER A 238 -1.72 -2.64 16.00
C SER A 238 -0.27 -2.97 16.31
N ALA A 239 0.13 -4.24 16.21
CA ALA A 239 1.46 -4.78 16.46
C ALA A 239 1.69 -6.00 15.54
N GLY A 240 2.88 -6.11 14.93
CA GLY A 240 3.18 -7.18 13.99
C GLY A 240 2.38 -7.09 12.68
N THR A 241 1.97 -8.25 12.17
CA THR A 241 1.43 -8.45 10.81
C THR A 241 -0.09 -8.43 10.73
N ASN A 242 -0.76 -8.45 11.89
CA ASN A 242 -2.19 -8.71 11.99
C ASN A 242 -3.04 -7.46 11.75
N ILE A 243 -4.17 -7.62 11.04
CA ILE A 243 -5.18 -6.58 10.93
C ILE A 243 -6.08 -6.62 12.17
N ASP A 244 -5.71 -5.87 13.20
CA ASP A 244 -6.44 -5.81 14.47
C ASP A 244 -7.65 -4.88 14.43
N TYR A 245 -7.67 -3.91 13.50
CA TYR A 245 -8.71 -2.89 13.43
C TYR A 245 -9.19 -2.68 12.00
N LEU A 246 -10.49 -2.39 11.87
CA LEU A 246 -11.08 -1.87 10.64
C LEU A 246 -11.69 -0.51 10.93
N VAL A 247 -11.20 0.51 10.22
CA VAL A 247 -11.77 1.86 10.25
C VAL A 247 -12.67 2.02 9.03
N LEU A 248 -13.98 2.21 9.26
CA LEU A 248 -14.95 2.43 8.19
C LEU A 248 -15.38 3.90 8.18
N PHE A 249 -15.10 4.58 7.08
CA PHE A 249 -15.56 5.94 6.82
C PHE A 249 -16.78 5.92 5.89
N ASN A 250 -17.82 6.68 6.25
CA ASN A 250 -18.87 7.08 5.32
C ASN A 250 -18.35 8.30 4.55
N VAL A 251 -18.04 8.12 3.27
CA VAL A 251 -17.33 9.10 2.46
C VAL A 251 -18.25 9.80 1.47
N VAL A 252 -17.88 11.02 1.08
CA VAL A 252 -18.55 11.80 0.04
C VAL A 252 -17.55 12.02 -1.08
N PHE A 253 -17.96 11.80 -2.31
CA PHE A 253 -17.12 12.07 -3.48
C PHE A 253 -17.28 13.51 -3.96
N LYS A 254 -16.25 14.05 -4.59
CA LYS A 254 -16.32 15.33 -5.31
C LYS A 254 -17.22 15.17 -6.53
N LYS A 255 -18.00 16.20 -6.87
CA LYS A 255 -18.92 16.15 -8.02
C LYS A 255 -18.18 16.05 -9.36
N GLU A 256 -17.12 16.83 -9.48
CA GLU A 256 -16.28 16.89 -10.68
C GLU A 256 -14.86 16.53 -10.30
N VAL A 257 -14.29 15.59 -11.04
CA VAL A 257 -12.90 15.16 -10.89
C VAL A 257 -12.31 14.95 -12.27
N GLU A 258 -11.12 15.49 -12.46
CA GLU A 258 -10.34 15.30 -13.68
C GLU A 258 -10.08 13.81 -13.96
N LEU A 259 -10.13 13.43 -15.24
CA LEU A 259 -9.97 12.06 -15.68
C LEU A 259 -8.68 11.40 -15.16
N GLN A 260 -7.55 12.13 -15.18
CA GLN A 260 -6.28 11.60 -14.68
C GLN A 260 -6.35 11.26 -13.19
N LYS A 261 -6.99 12.11 -12.37
CA LYS A 261 -7.19 11.86 -10.94
C LYS A 261 -8.12 10.67 -10.69
N LYS A 262 -9.14 10.45 -11.53
CA LYS A 262 -10.00 9.26 -11.46
C LYS A 262 -9.18 7.98 -11.69
N LYS A 263 -8.33 7.97 -12.73
CA LYS A 263 -7.45 6.84 -13.07
C LYS A 263 -6.48 6.52 -11.92
N ASP A 264 -5.84 7.55 -11.38
CA ASP A 264 -4.87 7.37 -10.29
C ASP A 264 -5.55 6.81 -9.04
N ALA A 265 -6.72 7.33 -8.68
CA ALA A 265 -7.51 6.86 -7.54
C ALA A 265 -8.07 5.44 -7.71
N LEU A 266 -8.38 5.00 -8.95
CA LEU A 266 -8.78 3.62 -9.23
C LEU A 266 -7.63 2.63 -9.08
N GLY A 267 -6.38 3.05 -9.33
CA GLY A 267 -5.19 2.21 -9.20
C GLY A 267 -5.34 0.89 -9.96
N GLY A 268 -5.13 -0.25 -9.30
CA GLY A 268 -5.25 -1.57 -9.93
C GLY A 268 -6.64 -1.87 -10.53
N LYS A 269 -7.71 -1.23 -10.00
CA LYS A 269 -9.07 -1.40 -10.53
C LYS A 269 -9.22 -0.84 -11.94
N TYR A 270 -8.48 0.22 -12.28
CA TYR A 270 -8.48 0.80 -13.62
C TYR A 270 -8.04 -0.23 -14.67
N HIS A 271 -6.92 -0.92 -14.42
CA HIS A 271 -6.45 -1.97 -15.32
C HIS A 271 -7.44 -3.12 -15.43
N HIS A 272 -8.06 -3.52 -14.32
CA HIS A 272 -9.07 -4.57 -14.35
C HIS A 272 -10.29 -4.19 -15.22
N ILE A 273 -10.80 -2.96 -15.08
CA ILE A 273 -11.89 -2.45 -15.93
C ILE A 273 -11.46 -2.43 -17.40
N LYS A 274 -10.26 -1.90 -17.68
CA LYS A 274 -9.71 -1.83 -19.03
C LYS A 274 -9.69 -3.22 -19.70
N TYR A 275 -9.13 -4.22 -19.02
CA TYR A 275 -9.05 -5.57 -19.57
C TYR A 275 -10.42 -6.20 -19.82
N LEU A 276 -11.38 -5.99 -18.92
CA LEU A 276 -12.75 -6.48 -19.08
C LEU A 276 -13.48 -5.80 -20.26
N VAL A 277 -13.23 -4.51 -20.50
CA VAL A 277 -13.80 -3.82 -21.67
C VAL A 277 -13.14 -4.31 -22.96
N GLU A 278 -11.82 -4.49 -22.98
CA GLU A 278 -11.11 -5.01 -24.15
C GLU A 278 -11.55 -6.44 -24.53
N GLU A 279 -11.99 -7.25 -23.56
CA GLU A 279 -12.59 -8.58 -23.80
C GLU A 279 -13.87 -8.51 -24.65
N THR A 280 -14.60 -7.38 -24.62
CA THR A 280 -15.83 -7.16 -25.40
C THR A 280 -15.58 -6.70 -26.85
N SER A 281 -14.34 -6.77 -27.34
CA SER A 281 -13.89 -6.24 -28.64
C SER A 281 -14.03 -4.72 -28.82
N LEU A 282 -14.33 -3.98 -27.75
CA LEU A 282 -14.27 -2.51 -27.74
C LEU A 282 -12.83 -2.04 -27.46
N ALA A 283 -12.34 -1.10 -28.28
CA ALA A 283 -11.04 -0.47 -28.03
C ALA A 283 -11.12 0.45 -26.81
N TRP A 284 -10.19 0.30 -25.86
CA TRP A 284 -10.20 1.10 -24.64
C TRP A 284 -9.96 2.60 -24.91
N LYS A 285 -10.77 3.44 -24.27
CA LYS A 285 -10.61 4.89 -24.18
C LYS A 285 -10.78 5.31 -22.72
N ASP A 286 -9.87 6.16 -22.23
CA ASP A 286 -9.92 6.59 -20.83
C ASP A 286 -11.21 7.38 -20.53
N GLU A 287 -11.72 8.09 -21.53
CA GLU A 287 -12.97 8.87 -21.48
C GLU A 287 -14.19 8.00 -21.13
N TYR A 288 -14.12 6.68 -21.28
CA TYR A 288 -15.18 5.78 -20.82
C TYR A 288 -15.42 5.85 -19.30
N LEU A 289 -14.42 6.29 -18.52
CA LEU A 289 -14.59 6.54 -17.10
C LEU A 289 -15.48 7.76 -16.81
N ASP A 290 -15.66 8.66 -17.77
CA ASP A 290 -16.54 9.84 -17.64
C ASP A 290 -18.00 9.52 -17.97
N LEU A 291 -18.29 8.35 -18.54
CA LEU A 291 -19.65 7.85 -18.74
C LEU A 291 -20.37 7.51 -17.42
N LEU A 292 -19.60 7.29 -16.35
CA LEU A 292 -20.13 6.93 -15.05
C LEU A 292 -19.99 8.08 -14.06
N GLU A 293 -21.00 8.23 -13.20
CA GLU A 293 -20.87 9.08 -12.02
C GLU A 293 -19.78 8.52 -11.10
N ILE A 294 -19.07 9.41 -10.41
CA ILE A 294 -17.97 9.02 -9.53
C ILE A 294 -18.41 8.04 -8.43
N GLU A 295 -19.66 8.18 -7.93
CA GLU A 295 -20.19 7.27 -6.92
C GLU A 295 -20.39 5.85 -7.46
N GLN A 296 -20.73 5.71 -8.73
CA GLN A 296 -20.86 4.42 -9.40
C GLN A 296 -19.48 3.84 -9.70
N LEU A 297 -18.57 4.67 -10.19
CA LEU A 297 -17.20 4.29 -10.53
C LEU A 297 -16.45 3.68 -9.33
N PHE A 298 -16.59 4.26 -8.15
CA PHE A 298 -16.00 3.74 -6.91
C PHE A 298 -16.94 2.83 -6.11
N GLY A 299 -18.23 2.79 -6.44
CA GLY A 299 -19.25 2.00 -5.75
C GLY A 299 -19.47 0.59 -6.31
N MET A 300 -19.27 0.41 -7.61
CA MET A 300 -19.52 -0.83 -8.35
C MET A 300 -18.28 -1.72 -8.45
N SER A 301 -18.47 -2.99 -8.81
CA SER A 301 -17.37 -3.89 -9.17
C SER A 301 -16.81 -3.55 -10.57
N ALA A 302 -15.61 -4.04 -10.90
CA ALA A 302 -15.00 -3.76 -12.20
C ALA A 302 -15.84 -4.32 -13.36
N GLU A 303 -16.45 -5.49 -13.14
CA GLU A 303 -17.32 -6.20 -14.07
C GLU A 303 -18.56 -5.37 -14.39
N LYS A 304 -19.25 -4.85 -13.38
CA LYS A 304 -20.43 -3.99 -13.58
C LYS A 304 -20.10 -2.69 -14.30
N ILE A 305 -18.92 -2.12 -14.04
CA ILE A 305 -18.46 -0.91 -14.73
C ILE A 305 -18.23 -1.24 -16.21
N ALA A 306 -17.52 -2.33 -16.52
CA ALA A 306 -17.29 -2.77 -17.89
C ALA A 306 -18.60 -3.07 -18.64
N GLU A 307 -19.55 -3.78 -18.01
CA GLU A 307 -20.89 -4.03 -18.56
C GLU A 307 -21.65 -2.72 -18.87
N THR A 308 -21.54 -1.72 -17.98
CA THR A 308 -22.19 -0.41 -18.17
C THR A 308 -21.58 0.35 -19.34
N ILE A 309 -20.24 0.36 -19.44
CA ILE A 309 -19.52 0.98 -20.57
C ILE A 309 -19.94 0.32 -21.88
N PHE A 310 -19.91 -1.01 -21.94
CA PHE A 310 -20.29 -1.78 -23.13
C PHE A 310 -21.73 -1.50 -23.57
N SER A 311 -22.67 -1.51 -22.61
CA SER A 311 -24.09 -1.26 -22.89
C SER A 311 -24.34 0.14 -23.42
N THR A 312 -23.61 1.13 -22.90
CA THR A 312 -23.74 2.54 -23.30
C THR A 312 -23.21 2.75 -24.71
N GLU A 313 -22.03 2.21 -25.02
CA GLU A 313 -21.40 2.36 -26.34
C GLU A 313 -22.12 1.55 -27.44
N SER A 314 -22.55 0.31 -27.14
CA SER A 314 -23.29 -0.52 -28.10
C SER A 314 -24.63 0.11 -28.49
N CYS A 315 -25.30 0.78 -27.54
CA CYS A 315 -26.53 1.49 -27.81
C CYS A 315 -26.30 2.79 -28.62
N ALA A 316 -25.15 3.44 -28.46
CA ALA A 316 -24.76 4.61 -29.26
C ALA A 316 -24.43 4.23 -30.71
N ASP A 317 -23.78 3.09 -30.93
CA ASP A 317 -23.42 2.61 -32.27
C ASP A 317 -24.67 2.16 -33.07
N THR A 318 -25.68 1.61 -32.39
CA THR A 318 -26.97 1.24 -33.00
C THR A 318 -27.78 2.47 -33.44
N LYS A 319 -27.60 3.64 -32.81
CA LYS A 319 -28.27 4.90 -33.19
C LYS A 319 -27.53 5.67 -34.29
N ARG A 320 -26.29 5.30 -34.61
CA ARG A 320 -25.47 5.93 -35.66
C ARG A 320 -25.55 5.20 -37.01
N ARG A 321 -26.23 4.06 -37.06
CA ARG A 321 -26.59 3.33 -38.29
C ARG A 321 -28.05 3.61 -38.65
#